data_AF-A0A7Y4Y3T3-F1
#
_entry.id   AF-A0A7Y4Y3T3-F1
#
_cell.length_a   1.000
_cell.length_b   1.000
_cell.length_c   1.000
_cell.angle_alpha   90.00
_cell.angle_beta   90.00
_cell.angle_gamma   90.00
#
_symmetry.space_group_name_H-M   'P 1'
#
loop_
_entity.id
_entity.type
_entity.pdbx_description
1 polymer ?
#
loop_
_entity_poly.entity_id
_entity_poly.type
_entity_poly.pdbx_seq_one_letter_code
_entity_poly.pdbx_strand_id
1 'polypeptide(L)' 'MPAKTPLWKRPRPPSAKRPAGLTPAQTAAAKARAGAAGRRYPNLVDNMWAARQPRGVVGNGSNDESE' A
#
# COMPACT_ATOMS: atom_id res chain seq x y z
N MET A 1 -6.71 -10.75 -40.01
CA MET A 1 -5.77 -10.58 -38.88
C MET A 1 -6.56 -10.15 -37.65
N PRO A 2 -6.45 -10.80 -36.49
CA PRO A 2 -7.10 -10.29 -35.28
C PRO A 2 -6.55 -8.89 -34.94
N ALA A 3 -7.44 -7.95 -34.62
CA ALA A 3 -7.05 -6.60 -34.25
C ALA A 3 -6.22 -6.63 -32.96
N LYS A 4 -5.06 -5.98 -32.97
CA LYS A 4 -4.16 -5.92 -31.82
C LYS A 4 -4.81 -5.09 -30.71
N THR A 5 -5.06 -5.70 -29.56
CA THR A 5 -5.64 -5.00 -28.40
C THR A 5 -4.74 -3.81 -28.03
N PRO A 6 -5.30 -2.60 -27.92
CA PRO A 6 -4.51 -1.44 -27.55
C PRO A 6 -4.00 -1.58 -26.11
N LEU A 7 -2.87 -0.93 -25.80
CA LEU A 7 -2.16 -1.14 -24.54
C LEU A 7 -3.03 -0.93 -23.30
N TRP A 8 -3.96 0.02 -23.33
CA TRP A 8 -4.87 0.37 -22.23
C TRP A 8 -6.03 -0.61 -22.02
N LYS A 9 -6.31 -1.50 -22.99
CA LYS A 9 -7.32 -2.57 -22.84
C LYS A 9 -6.71 -3.91 -22.43
N ARG A 10 -5.39 -3.97 -22.26
CA ARG A 10 -4.70 -5.22 -21.88
C ARG A 10 -4.86 -5.45 -20.37
N PRO A 11 -5.22 -6.68 -19.94
CA PRO A 11 -5.26 -7.01 -18.53
C PRO A 11 -3.85 -6.97 -17.93
N ARG A 12 -3.79 -6.85 -16.60
CA ARG A 12 -2.53 -6.95 -15.85
C ARG A 12 -1.86 -8.30 -16.16
N PRO A 13 -0.58 -8.32 -16.53
CA PRO A 13 0.10 -9.58 -16.83
C PRO A 13 0.07 -10.51 -15.61
N PRO A 14 -0.24 -11.81 -15.78
CA PRO A 14 -0.35 -12.76 -14.68
C PRO A 14 0.99 -12.97 -13.96
N SER A 15 2.11 -12.73 -14.65
CA SER A 15 3.47 -12.78 -14.12
C SER A 15 3.84 -11.58 -13.24
N ALA A 16 3.06 -10.49 -13.24
CA ALA A 16 3.34 -9.35 -12.38
C ALA A 16 3.08 -9.70 -10.91
N LYS A 17 3.95 -9.26 -10.00
CA LYS A 17 3.74 -9.42 -8.54
C LYS A 17 2.46 -8.71 -8.13
N ARG A 18 1.64 -9.34 -7.26
CA ARG A 18 0.42 -8.69 -6.74
C ARG A 18 0.79 -7.36 -6.07
N PRO A 19 -0.03 -6.30 -6.24
CA PRO A 19 0.16 -5.09 -5.47
C PRO A 19 0.08 -5.46 -3.99
N ALA A 20 1.13 -5.13 -3.24
CA ALA A 20 1.17 -5.34 -1.80
C ALA A 20 0.79 -4.03 -1.11
N GLY A 21 -0.28 -4.06 -0.33
CA GLY A 21 -0.60 -2.97 0.58
C GLY A 21 0.41 -2.88 1.73
N LEU A 22 0.32 -1.80 2.50
CA LEU A 22 1.03 -1.67 3.77
C LEU A 22 0.51 -2.72 4.75
N THR A 23 1.40 -3.28 5.56
CA THR A 23 1.00 -4.08 6.72
C THR A 23 0.35 -3.19 7.78
N PRO A 24 -0.43 -3.72 8.72
CA PRO A 24 -0.99 -2.93 9.83
C PRO A 24 0.08 -2.17 10.62
N ALA A 25 1.23 -2.80 10.86
CA ALA A 25 2.39 -2.18 11.51
C ALA A 25 2.96 -1.00 10.71
N GLN A 26 3.07 -1.15 9.38
CA GLN A 26 3.50 -0.05 8.51
C GLN A 26 2.49 1.09 8.48
N THR A 27 1.19 0.78 8.47
CA THR A 27 0.12 1.79 8.55
C THR A 27 0.16 2.58 9.85
N ALA A 28 0.37 1.91 10.99
CA ALA A 28 0.53 2.57 12.29
C ALA A 28 1.77 3.49 12.31
N ALA A 29 2.89 3.02 11.76
CA ALA A 29 4.10 3.83 11.64
C ALA A 29 3.88 5.07 10.75
N ALA A 30 3.14 4.93 9.64
CA ALA A 30 2.78 6.05 8.77
C ALA A 30 1.91 7.10 9.50
N LYS A 31 0.87 6.64 10.23
CA LYS A 31 -0.01 7.51 11.03
C LYS A 31 0.79 8.28 12.09
N ALA A 32 1.67 7.61 12.82
CA ALA A 32 2.49 8.22 13.86
C ALA A 32 3.43 9.31 13.29
N ARG A 33 4.08 9.01 12.16
CA ARG A 33 4.95 9.98 11.47
C ARG A 33 4.18 11.19 10.96
N ALA A 34 3.01 10.97 10.37
CA ALA A 34 2.13 12.04 9.90
C ALA A 34 1.71 12.96 11.07
N GLY A 35 1.28 12.37 12.20
CA GLY A 35 0.93 13.09 13.42
C GLY A 35 2.08 13.90 14.00
N ALA A 36 3.27 13.31 14.11
CA ALA A 36 4.48 14.00 14.58
C ALA A 36 4.89 15.18 13.68
N ALA A 37 4.61 15.08 12.37
CA ALA A 37 4.87 16.14 11.40
C ALA A 37 3.71 17.15 11.25
N GLY A 38 2.60 16.97 11.98
CA GLY A 38 1.39 17.79 11.84
C GLY A 38 0.67 17.66 10.49
N ARG A 39 0.93 16.57 9.75
CA ARG A 39 0.33 16.30 8.43
C ARG A 39 -0.91 15.45 8.61
N ARG A 40 -1.98 15.76 7.85
CA ARG A 40 -3.18 14.93 7.83
C ARG A 40 -2.86 13.55 7.23
N TYR A 41 -3.42 12.52 7.83
CA TYR A 41 -3.44 11.14 7.31
C TYR A 41 -4.84 10.84 6.73
N PRO A 42 -4.99 10.05 5.64
CA PRO A 42 -3.95 9.37 4.87
C PRO A 42 -3.20 10.29 3.90
N ASN A 43 -1.90 10.08 3.73
CA ASN A 43 -1.07 10.81 2.77
C ASN A 43 -0.06 9.91 2.06
N LEU A 44 0.42 10.34 0.90
CA LEU A 44 1.34 9.53 0.09
C LEU A 44 2.75 9.47 0.68
N VAL A 45 3.25 10.56 1.26
CA VAL A 45 4.65 10.66 1.71
C VAL A 45 4.94 9.67 2.83
N ASP A 46 4.09 9.62 3.85
CA ASP A 46 4.25 8.75 5.00
C ASP A 46 3.92 7.29 4.64
N ASN A 47 2.96 7.07 3.73
CA ASN A 47 2.69 5.75 3.18
C ASN A 47 3.88 5.19 2.37
N MET A 48 4.52 6.01 1.54
CA MET A 48 5.71 5.61 0.77
C MET A 48 6.92 5.40 1.68
N TRP A 49 7.06 6.18 2.75
CA TRP A 49 8.08 5.93 3.78
C TRP A 49 7.83 4.61 4.51
N ALA A 50 6.58 4.32 4.89
CA ALA A 50 6.21 3.09 5.57
C ALA A 50 6.38 1.84 4.68
N ALA A 51 6.10 1.96 3.37
CA ALA A 51 6.31 0.89 2.40
C ALA A 51 7.78 0.44 2.29
N ARG A 52 8.72 1.34 2.62
CA ARG A 52 10.17 1.06 2.62
C ARG A 52 10.65 0.39 3.90
N GLN A 53 9.84 0.41 4.96
CA GLN A 53 10.19 -0.24 6.22
C GLN A 53 10.05 -1.76 6.09
N PRO A 54 10.83 -2.55 6.85
CA PRO A 54 10.65 -3.99 6.90
C PRO A 54 9.18 -4.33 7.22
N ARG A 55 8.60 -5.25 6.47
CA ARG A 55 7.34 -5.89 6.86
C ARG A 55 7.68 -6.82 8.03
N GLY A 56 7.76 -6.28 9.25
CA GLY A 56 8.00 -7.07 10.47
C GLY A 56 7.04 -8.28 10.55
N VAL A 57 7.44 -9.32 11.28
CA VAL A 57 6.78 -10.64 11.34
C VAL A 57 5.25 -10.52 11.25
N VAL A 58 4.71 -11.17 10.24
CA VAL A 58 3.30 -11.25 9.87
C VAL A 58 2.44 -11.76 11.04
N GLY A 59 1.92 -10.84 11.85
CA GLY A 59 0.67 -11.04 12.59
C GLY A 59 -0.50 -10.88 11.62
N ASN A 60 -1.08 -12.00 11.21
CA ASN A 60 -2.30 -12.07 10.42
C ASN A 60 -3.48 -11.48 11.24
N GLY A 61 -4.09 -10.37 10.79
CA GLY A 61 -5.30 -9.87 11.43
C GLY A 61 -5.55 -8.37 11.24
N SER A 62 -6.21 -8.05 10.15
CA SER A 62 -7.07 -6.88 10.02
C SER A 62 -8.19 -6.90 11.07
N ASN A 63 -8.20 -5.96 12.01
CA ASN A 63 -9.36 -5.14 12.40
C ASN A 63 -8.93 -4.15 13.48
N ASP A 64 -8.78 -2.88 13.12
CA ASP A 64 -8.81 -1.78 14.08
C ASP A 64 -9.63 -0.67 13.42
N GLU A 65 -10.95 -0.91 13.40
CA GLU A 65 -11.96 0.11 13.15
C GLU A 65 -11.99 1.00 14.38
N SER A 66 -11.33 2.15 14.27
CA SER A 66 -11.46 3.24 15.23
C SER A 66 -12.66 4.10 14.79
N GLU A 67 -13.81 3.87 15.42
CA GLU A 67 -14.84 4.91 15.63
C GLU A 67 -14.61 5.52 17.02
#